data_AF-A0AAD4C0J6-F1
#
_entry.id   AF-A0AAD4C0J6-F1
#
_cell.length_a   1.000
_cell.length_b   1.000
_cell.length_c   1.000
_cell.angle_alpha   90.00
_cell.angle_beta   90.00
_cell.angle_gamma   90.00
#
_symmetry.space_group_name_H-M   'P 1'
#
loop_
_entity.id
_entity.type
_entity.pdbx_description
1 polymer ?
#
loop_
_entity_poly.entity_id
_entity_poly.type
_entity_poly.pdbx_seq_one_letter_code
_entity_poly.pdbx_strand_id
1 'polypeptide(L)'
;MSQETLLVDPPPSYQVQRTCTPNVLIVGETGVGKSSVINLIAGEKLADVSSSATGCTLEATSYDVVLTDRNGQGHHVRLFDTVGMNEPSLSKNDYFVAIEKANVLINQLLRTGGIRLLIFCIRGGRITSVTQSNYHLFRDILCQNQVPVAFVITGMENEQPMEGWWTRNAALFERSNLSCTSHACVTATPGFRNVYAKQYQASQITIHSMLLDHMSRTSWTPERAGWFIHLAGKLLKWVTKLKDRKRHLPGRPRALTVEELARHLEDKCNFTPEEAVGLAGKIWAKRTEHSETDLVKGDAVDRFDFH
;
A
#
# COMPACT_ATOMS: atom_id res chain seq x y z
N MET A 1 -22.18 45.70 30.97
CA MET A 1 -21.15 45.11 30.09
C MET A 1 -21.01 43.66 30.49
N SER A 2 -21.72 42.78 29.80
CA SER A 2 -21.72 41.34 30.05
C SER A 2 -20.55 40.74 29.28
N GLN A 3 -19.61 40.09 29.96
CA GLN A 3 -18.54 39.34 29.32
C GLN A 3 -19.10 38.01 28.80
N GLU A 4 -19.01 37.83 27.48
CA GLU A 4 -19.31 36.60 26.77
C GLU A 4 -18.12 35.64 26.94
N THR A 5 -18.27 34.65 27.81
CA THR A 5 -17.27 33.60 27.99
C THR A 5 -17.39 32.61 26.84
N LEU A 6 -16.42 32.63 25.91
CA LEU A 6 -16.29 31.65 24.83
C LEU A 6 -16.17 30.24 25.43
N LEU A 7 -17.22 29.44 25.27
CA LEU A 7 -17.23 28.02 25.58
C LEU A 7 -16.34 27.31 24.55
N VAL A 8 -15.17 26.85 24.98
CA VAL A 8 -14.34 25.93 24.20
C VAL A 8 -14.91 24.54 24.41
N ASP A 9 -15.37 23.90 23.34
CA ASP A 9 -15.89 22.54 23.38
C ASP A 9 -14.85 21.58 23.99
N PRO A 10 -15.26 20.65 24.88
CA PRO A 10 -14.35 19.66 25.42
C PRO A 10 -13.78 18.78 24.31
N PRO A 11 -12.51 18.34 24.40
CA PRO A 11 -11.91 17.50 23.38
C PRO A 11 -12.71 16.21 23.22
N PRO A 12 -12.93 15.73 21.98
CA PRO A 12 -13.68 14.51 21.73
C PRO A 12 -13.05 13.33 22.48
N SER A 13 -13.90 12.43 22.98
CA SER A 13 -13.47 11.28 23.76
C SER A 13 -12.43 10.43 23.01
N TYR A 14 -11.57 9.73 23.76
CA TYR A 14 -10.53 8.85 23.20
C TYR A 14 -11.06 7.83 22.17
N GLN A 15 -12.32 7.38 22.33
CA GLN A 15 -12.98 6.47 21.37
C GLN A 15 -13.34 7.17 20.05
N VAL A 16 -13.78 8.43 20.10
CA VAL A 16 -14.07 9.24 18.90
C VAL A 16 -12.77 9.64 18.19
N GLN A 17 -11.71 9.92 18.95
CA GLN A 17 -10.39 10.16 18.36
C GLN A 17 -9.88 8.94 17.58
N ARG A 18 -10.09 7.72 18.10
CA ARG A 18 -9.71 6.46 17.43
C ARG A 18 -10.46 6.16 16.13
N THR A 19 -11.66 6.68 15.93
CA THR A 19 -12.45 6.50 14.70
C THR A 19 -12.22 7.62 13.67
N CYS A 20 -11.60 8.72 14.08
CA CYS A 20 -11.23 9.85 13.21
C CYS A 20 -9.74 9.87 12.83
N THR A 21 -8.91 8.98 13.43
CA THR A 21 -7.48 8.89 13.11
C THR A 21 -7.26 8.53 11.63
N PRO A 22 -6.49 9.33 10.86
CA PRO A 22 -6.02 8.95 9.53
C PRO A 22 -5.30 7.62 9.50
N ASN A 23 -5.76 6.73 8.65
CA ASN A 23 -4.98 5.56 8.28
C ASN A 23 -4.10 5.88 7.07
N VAL A 24 -2.80 5.65 7.21
CA VAL A 24 -1.81 5.75 6.13
C VAL A 24 -1.31 4.35 5.84
N LEU A 25 -1.56 3.86 4.62
CA LEU A 25 -1.12 2.55 4.18
C LEU A 25 0.29 2.64 3.60
N ILE A 26 1.26 1.90 4.14
CA ILE A 26 2.66 1.90 3.69
C ILE A 26 2.94 0.60 2.94
N VAL A 27 3.32 0.73 1.68
CA VAL A 27 3.46 -0.38 0.74
C VAL A 27 4.73 -0.27 -0.09
N GLY A 28 5.12 -1.36 -0.73
CA GLY A 28 6.33 -1.42 -1.55
C GLY A 28 6.98 -2.79 -1.51
N GLU A 29 8.01 -2.98 -2.31
CA GLU A 29 8.74 -4.25 -2.39
C GLU A 29 9.38 -4.66 -1.05
N THR A 30 9.82 -5.90 -0.96
CA THR A 30 10.60 -6.35 0.21
C THR A 30 11.95 -5.61 0.25
N GLY A 31 12.38 -5.21 1.45
CA GLY A 31 13.70 -4.61 1.63
C GLY A 31 13.82 -3.15 1.20
N VAL A 32 12.76 -2.52 0.69
CA VAL A 32 12.77 -1.08 0.35
C VAL A 32 12.76 -0.16 1.58
N GLY A 33 12.65 -0.70 2.80
CA GLY A 33 12.74 0.08 4.03
C GLY A 33 11.41 0.61 4.59
N LYS A 34 10.27 -0.05 4.33
CA LYS A 34 8.95 0.33 4.87
C LYS A 34 8.93 0.49 6.40
N SER A 35 9.36 -0.55 7.13
CA SER A 35 9.45 -0.51 8.59
C SER A 35 10.48 0.52 9.09
N SER A 36 11.54 0.78 8.32
CA SER A 36 12.50 1.86 8.63
C SER A 36 11.88 3.25 8.45
N VAL A 37 11.01 3.43 7.45
CA VAL A 37 10.21 4.64 7.26
C VAL A 37 9.24 4.85 8.42
N ILE A 38 8.65 3.79 8.97
CA ILE A 38 7.81 3.89 10.18
C ILE A 38 8.61 4.38 11.36
N ASN A 39 9.79 3.79 11.60
CA ASN A 39 10.68 4.23 12.67
C ASN A 39 11.16 5.68 12.47
N LEU A 40 11.40 6.09 11.22
CA LEU A 40 11.70 7.48 10.87
C LEU A 40 10.55 8.42 11.26
N ILE A 41 9.31 8.07 10.89
CA ILE A 41 8.11 8.86 11.20
C ILE A 41 7.89 8.92 12.72
N ALA A 42 8.05 7.80 13.42
CA ALA A 42 7.88 7.74 14.87
C ALA A 42 8.99 8.49 15.64
N GLY A 43 10.20 8.54 15.07
CA GLY A 43 11.40 9.05 15.74
C GLY A 43 12.01 8.10 16.77
N GLU A 44 11.45 6.89 16.87
CA GLU A 44 11.95 5.81 17.71
C GLU A 44 11.74 4.46 17.01
N LYS A 45 12.29 3.39 17.59
CA LYS A 45 12.12 2.04 17.05
C LYS A 45 10.76 1.47 17.47
N LEU A 46 9.75 1.58 16.61
CA LEU A 46 8.43 0.99 16.79
C LEU A 46 8.22 -0.30 15.98
N ALA A 47 8.70 -0.34 14.73
CA ALA A 47 8.55 -1.47 13.83
C ALA A 47 9.83 -2.30 13.76
N ASP A 48 9.68 -3.62 13.79
CA ASP A 48 10.78 -4.55 13.60
C ASP A 48 11.17 -4.61 12.13
N VAL A 49 12.42 -4.21 11.86
CA VAL A 49 12.99 -4.26 10.52
C VAL A 49 13.42 -5.70 10.24
N SER A 50 12.53 -6.50 9.65
CA SER A 50 12.86 -7.82 9.14
C SER A 50 12.84 -7.85 7.60
N SER A 51 13.72 -8.64 7.01
CA SER A 51 13.86 -8.78 5.55
C SER A 51 13.11 -10.00 4.99
N SER A 52 12.27 -10.64 5.80
CA SER A 52 11.58 -11.87 5.40
C SER A 52 10.40 -11.55 4.49
N ALA A 53 10.39 -12.13 3.28
CA ALA A 53 9.26 -12.11 2.37
C ALA A 53 8.63 -13.49 2.30
N THR A 54 7.30 -13.56 2.25
CA THR A 54 6.59 -14.78 1.85
C THR A 54 5.40 -14.39 0.99
N GLY A 55 5.50 -14.66 -0.32
CA GLY A 55 4.42 -14.50 -1.30
C GLY A 55 3.82 -13.08 -1.43
N CYS A 56 2.64 -13.00 -2.03
CA CYS A 56 1.81 -11.78 -2.06
C CYS A 56 0.95 -11.70 -0.79
N THR A 57 1.55 -11.30 0.32
CA THR A 57 0.82 -11.15 1.58
C THR A 57 0.33 -9.72 1.74
N LEU A 58 -1.00 -9.54 1.75
CA LEU A 58 -1.69 -8.27 2.09
C LEU A 58 -1.81 -8.06 3.61
N GLU A 59 -0.92 -8.69 4.37
CA GLU A 59 -0.90 -8.60 5.81
C GLU A 59 -0.32 -7.25 6.25
N ALA A 60 -0.92 -6.65 7.27
CA ALA A 60 -0.49 -5.35 7.78
C ALA A 60 -0.45 -5.28 9.30
N THR A 61 0.56 -4.60 9.83
CA THR A 61 0.65 -4.25 11.25
C THR A 61 0.42 -2.74 11.41
N SER A 62 -0.42 -2.34 12.37
CA SER A 62 -0.74 -0.93 12.60
C SER A 62 0.05 -0.32 13.75
N TYR A 63 0.51 0.91 13.57
CA TYR A 63 1.24 1.71 14.57
C TYR A 63 0.58 3.09 14.71
N ASP A 64 0.26 3.49 15.94
CA ASP A 64 -0.29 4.83 16.22
C ASP A 64 0.87 5.79 16.54
N VAL A 65 0.94 6.91 15.83
CA VAL A 65 1.96 7.95 15.99
C VAL A 65 1.32 9.33 16.10
N VAL A 66 2.04 10.30 16.66
CA VAL A 66 1.62 11.70 16.74
C VAL A 66 2.61 12.57 15.96
N LEU A 67 2.12 13.28 14.95
CA LEU A 67 2.89 14.27 14.20
C LEU A 67 2.64 15.64 14.81
N THR A 68 3.69 16.45 14.97
CA THR A 68 3.54 17.83 15.47
C THR A 68 3.69 18.79 14.30
N ASP A 69 2.70 19.67 14.10
CA ASP A 69 2.76 20.69 13.06
C ASP A 69 3.59 21.92 13.48
N ARG A 70 3.70 22.89 12.57
CA ARG A 70 4.49 24.12 12.80
C ARG A 70 3.94 25.00 13.93
N ASN A 71 2.67 24.82 14.30
CA ASN A 71 2.02 25.55 15.40
C ASN A 71 2.12 24.79 16.73
N GLY A 72 2.78 23.62 16.75
CA GLY A 72 2.87 22.78 17.93
C GLY A 72 1.64 21.91 18.17
N GLN A 73 0.69 21.84 17.22
CA GLN A 73 -0.49 20.98 17.35
C GLN A 73 -0.15 19.54 16.99
N GLY A 74 -0.58 18.61 17.84
CA GLY A 74 -0.44 17.17 17.63
C GLY A 74 -1.55 16.60 16.74
N HIS A 75 -1.16 15.81 15.75
CA HIS A 75 -2.03 15.12 14.80
C HIS A 75 -1.81 13.61 14.93
N HIS A 76 -2.84 12.89 15.39
CA HIS A 76 -2.78 11.43 15.49
C HIS A 76 -2.86 10.81 14.10
N VAL A 77 -1.99 9.85 13.81
CA VAL A 77 -1.96 9.09 12.56
C VAL A 77 -1.75 7.62 12.87
N ARG A 78 -2.45 6.74 12.15
CA ARG A 78 -2.25 5.30 12.20
C ARG A 78 -1.55 4.84 10.93
N LEU A 79 -0.34 4.32 11.07
CA LEU A 79 0.45 3.77 9.98
C LEU A 79 0.18 2.27 9.87
N PHE A 80 -0.09 1.78 8.67
CA PHE A 80 -0.23 0.35 8.38
C PHE A 80 0.99 -0.11 7.59
N ASP A 81 1.91 -0.83 8.24
CA ASP A 81 3.04 -1.48 7.59
C ASP A 81 2.55 -2.74 6.90
N THR A 82 2.65 -2.82 5.57
CA THR A 82 2.34 -4.06 4.86
C THR A 82 3.58 -4.93 4.71
N VAL A 83 3.38 -6.25 4.71
CA VAL A 83 4.47 -7.16 4.35
C VAL A 83 4.93 -6.86 2.92
N GLY A 84 6.24 -6.80 2.72
CA GLY A 84 6.81 -6.54 1.40
C GLY A 84 6.37 -7.58 0.38
N MET A 85 5.91 -7.12 -0.78
CA MET A 85 5.53 -8.02 -1.86
C MET A 85 6.67 -8.17 -2.84
N ASN A 86 7.05 -9.43 -3.10
CA ASN A 86 7.92 -9.78 -4.23
C ASN A 86 7.07 -10.31 -5.38
N GLU A 87 7.72 -10.55 -6.52
CA GLU A 87 7.05 -11.02 -7.72
C GLU A 87 6.19 -12.26 -7.43
N PRO A 88 4.90 -12.24 -7.78
CA PRO A 88 4.00 -13.32 -7.41
C PRO A 88 4.36 -14.63 -8.13
N SER A 89 4.76 -15.66 -7.38
CA SER A 89 4.61 -17.04 -7.83
C SER A 89 3.17 -17.48 -7.58
N LEU A 90 2.18 -16.94 -8.29
CA LEU A 90 0.77 -17.18 -7.97
C LEU A 90 0.30 -18.58 -8.34
N SER A 91 0.35 -19.50 -7.38
CA SER A 91 -0.44 -20.72 -7.39
C SER A 91 -1.90 -20.44 -7.00
N LYS A 92 -2.76 -21.47 -7.09
CA LYS A 92 -4.16 -21.38 -6.60
C LYS A 92 -4.21 -21.08 -5.09
N ASN A 93 -3.26 -21.61 -4.32
CA ASN A 93 -3.22 -21.39 -2.88
C ASN A 93 -2.81 -19.95 -2.55
N ASP A 94 -1.88 -19.38 -3.32
CA ASP A 94 -1.47 -17.98 -3.12
C ASP A 94 -2.60 -17.00 -3.39
N TYR A 95 -3.48 -17.29 -4.35
CA TYR A 95 -4.69 -16.50 -4.59
C TYR A 95 -5.63 -16.50 -3.38
N PHE A 96 -5.88 -17.68 -2.80
CA PHE A 96 -6.75 -17.80 -1.64
C PHE A 96 -6.20 -17.08 -0.41
N VAL A 97 -4.92 -17.29 -0.12
CA VAL A 97 -4.22 -16.56 0.96
C VAL A 97 -4.28 -15.05 0.71
N ALA A 98 -4.10 -14.60 -0.53
CA ALA A 98 -4.16 -13.18 -0.85
C ALA A 98 -5.55 -12.57 -0.59
N ILE A 99 -6.64 -13.22 -1.02
CA ILE A 99 -8.00 -12.69 -0.77
C ILE A 99 -8.41 -12.79 0.70
N GLU A 100 -7.95 -13.81 1.43
CA GLU A 100 -8.14 -13.93 2.88
C GLU A 100 -7.49 -12.75 3.61
N LYS A 101 -6.20 -12.50 3.35
CA LYS A 101 -5.47 -11.39 3.94
C LYS A 101 -6.04 -10.03 3.51
N ALA A 102 -6.52 -9.91 2.27
CA ALA A 102 -7.21 -8.71 1.80
C ALA A 102 -8.51 -8.44 2.60
N ASN A 103 -9.30 -9.48 2.89
CA ASN A 103 -10.51 -9.36 3.69
C ASN A 103 -10.22 -8.91 5.13
N VAL A 104 -9.15 -9.42 5.74
CA VAL A 104 -8.69 -8.99 7.05
C VAL A 104 -8.29 -7.50 7.01
N LEU A 105 -7.46 -7.12 6.04
CA LEU A 105 -6.96 -5.75 5.89
C LEU A 105 -8.10 -4.75 5.71
N ILE A 106 -9.04 -4.99 4.79
CA ILE A 106 -10.13 -4.04 4.54
C ILE A 106 -11.05 -3.91 5.76
N ASN A 107 -11.32 -4.99 6.48
CA ASN A 107 -12.11 -4.93 7.70
C ASN A 107 -11.44 -4.05 8.76
N GLN A 108 -10.12 -4.15 8.90
CA GLN A 108 -9.37 -3.32 9.83
C GLN A 108 -9.39 -1.84 9.40
N LEU A 109 -9.13 -1.56 8.13
CA LEU A 109 -9.13 -0.19 7.59
C LEU A 109 -10.50 0.48 7.70
N LEU A 110 -11.58 -0.21 7.32
CA LEU A 110 -12.94 0.33 7.40
C LEU A 110 -13.39 0.59 8.83
N ARG A 111 -13.09 -0.32 9.77
CA ARG A 111 -13.40 -0.13 11.21
C ARG A 111 -12.65 1.05 11.83
N THR A 112 -11.56 1.49 11.21
CA THR A 112 -10.68 2.55 11.73
C THR A 112 -10.74 3.83 10.90
N GLY A 113 -11.72 3.97 10.00
CA GLY A 113 -11.99 5.23 9.31
C GLY A 113 -11.49 5.33 7.85
N GLY A 114 -11.23 4.20 7.18
CA GLY A 114 -10.89 4.15 5.75
C GLY A 114 -9.40 4.32 5.48
N ILE A 115 -9.03 4.88 4.32
CA ILE A 115 -7.64 5.12 3.92
C ILE A 115 -7.45 6.59 3.55
N ARG A 116 -6.54 7.30 4.23
CA ARG A 116 -6.22 8.71 3.97
C ARG A 116 -5.21 8.87 2.84
N LEU A 117 -4.18 8.04 2.88
CA LEU A 117 -2.99 8.15 2.04
C LEU A 117 -2.38 6.78 1.82
N LEU A 118 -1.90 6.54 0.60
CA LEU A 118 -1.02 5.44 0.27
C LEU A 118 0.42 5.96 0.16
N ILE A 119 1.30 5.55 1.07
CA ILE A 119 2.74 5.74 0.91
C ILE A 119 3.28 4.54 0.15
N PHE A 120 3.80 4.80 -1.04
CA PHE A 120 4.50 3.81 -1.84
C PHE A 120 6.01 3.99 -1.69
N CYS A 121 6.64 3.12 -0.91
CA CYS A 121 8.07 3.12 -0.65
C CYS A 121 8.84 2.50 -1.80
N ILE A 122 9.89 3.19 -2.24
CA ILE A 122 10.74 2.80 -3.36
C ILE A 122 12.17 3.00 -2.93
N ARG A 123 13.03 2.00 -3.13
CA ARG A 123 14.46 2.18 -2.87
C ARG A 123 15.08 2.94 -4.05
N GLY A 124 15.86 3.97 -3.76
CA GLY A 124 16.61 4.72 -4.77
C GLY A 124 17.46 3.78 -5.62
N GLY A 125 17.24 3.83 -6.94
CA GLY A 125 17.83 2.91 -7.88
C GLY A 125 16.98 2.70 -9.13
N ARG A 126 17.06 1.51 -9.72
CA ARG A 126 16.30 1.15 -10.92
C ARG A 126 14.84 0.86 -10.57
N ILE A 127 13.91 1.39 -11.37
CA ILE A 127 12.50 1.00 -11.33
C ILE A 127 12.37 -0.35 -12.02
N THR A 128 11.88 -1.36 -11.29
CA THR A 128 11.74 -2.71 -11.82
C THR A 128 10.31 -2.97 -12.30
N SER A 129 10.11 -4.05 -13.07
CA SER A 129 8.77 -4.54 -13.41
C SER A 129 7.96 -4.94 -12.17
N VAL A 130 8.64 -5.35 -11.09
CA VAL A 130 8.04 -5.66 -9.79
C VAL A 130 7.52 -4.38 -9.14
N THR A 131 8.30 -3.29 -9.18
CA THR A 131 7.87 -1.97 -8.68
C THR A 131 6.57 -1.54 -9.36
N GLN A 132 6.52 -1.63 -10.69
CA GLN A 132 5.34 -1.25 -11.49
C GLN A 132 4.13 -2.15 -11.19
N SER A 133 4.35 -3.46 -11.10
CA SER A 133 3.27 -4.41 -10.80
C SER A 133 2.71 -4.21 -9.39
N ASN A 134 3.56 -3.97 -8.40
CA ASN A 134 3.14 -3.64 -7.04
C ASN A 134 2.41 -2.30 -6.99
N TYR A 135 2.90 -1.28 -7.69
CA TYR A 135 2.23 0.01 -7.77
C TYR A 135 0.81 -0.13 -8.32
N HIS A 136 0.62 -0.85 -9.43
CA HIS A 136 -0.69 -1.13 -9.98
C HIS A 136 -1.59 -1.91 -9.00
N LEU A 137 -1.05 -2.90 -8.31
CA LEU A 137 -1.78 -3.66 -7.30
C LEU A 137 -2.31 -2.75 -6.18
N PHE A 138 -1.47 -1.88 -5.62
CA PHE A 138 -1.88 -1.06 -4.50
C PHE A 138 -2.72 0.14 -4.91
N ARG A 139 -2.33 0.88 -5.95
CA ARG A 139 -3.06 2.06 -6.40
C ARG A 139 -4.36 1.70 -7.10
N ASP A 140 -4.31 0.82 -8.09
CA ASP A 140 -5.42 0.62 -9.02
C ASP A 140 -6.36 -0.47 -8.54
N ILE A 141 -5.84 -1.53 -7.93
CA ILE A 141 -6.67 -2.67 -7.48
C ILE A 141 -7.12 -2.48 -6.03
N LEU A 142 -6.19 -2.24 -5.11
CA LEU A 142 -6.50 -2.11 -3.68
C LEU A 142 -7.17 -0.77 -3.37
N CYS A 143 -6.58 0.34 -3.83
CA CYS A 143 -7.09 1.69 -3.58
C CYS A 143 -8.07 2.19 -4.65
N GLN A 144 -8.30 1.44 -5.74
CA GLN A 144 -9.24 1.79 -6.82
C GLN A 144 -9.06 3.20 -7.40
N ASN A 145 -7.83 3.71 -7.40
CA ASN A 145 -7.49 5.09 -7.77
C ASN A 145 -8.19 6.18 -6.93
N GLN A 146 -8.76 5.83 -5.77
CA GLN A 146 -9.51 6.76 -4.90
C GLN A 146 -8.65 7.35 -3.77
N VAL A 147 -7.45 6.83 -3.55
CA VAL A 147 -6.54 7.24 -2.48
C VAL A 147 -5.35 7.99 -3.08
N PRO A 148 -4.97 9.17 -2.56
CA PRO A 148 -3.76 9.85 -2.99
C PRO A 148 -2.52 8.99 -2.71
N VAL A 149 -1.55 9.05 -3.61
CA VAL A 149 -0.31 8.27 -3.51
C VAL A 149 0.87 9.20 -3.28
N ALA A 150 1.61 8.98 -2.21
CA ALA A 150 2.88 9.66 -1.94
C ALA A 150 4.04 8.69 -2.17
N PHE A 151 5.10 9.14 -2.84
CA PHE A 151 6.32 8.36 -2.96
C PHE A 151 7.30 8.66 -1.85
N VAL A 152 7.82 7.61 -1.21
CA VAL A 152 8.93 7.75 -0.26
C VAL A 152 10.13 7.02 -0.83
N ILE A 153 11.11 7.79 -1.29
CA ILE A 153 12.33 7.26 -1.91
C ILE A 153 13.37 7.06 -0.81
N THR A 154 13.65 5.81 -0.47
CA THR A 154 14.62 5.44 0.57
C THR A 154 16.02 5.23 -0.02
N GLY A 155 17.05 5.14 0.82
CA GLY A 155 18.41 4.87 0.35
C GLY A 155 19.16 6.13 -0.10
N MET A 156 18.78 7.30 0.42
CA MET A 156 19.34 8.60 0.04
C MET A 156 20.52 9.03 0.92
N GLU A 157 21.12 8.11 1.67
CA GLU A 157 22.14 8.42 2.69
C GLU A 157 23.37 9.14 2.13
N ASN A 158 23.69 8.83 0.86
CA ASN A 158 24.85 9.33 0.13
C ASN A 158 24.51 10.42 -0.90
N GLU A 159 23.26 10.90 -0.93
CA GLU A 159 22.82 11.96 -1.85
C GLU A 159 22.78 13.31 -1.11
N GLN A 160 23.34 14.36 -1.73
CA GLN A 160 23.38 15.71 -1.15
C GLN A 160 23.10 16.78 -2.23
N PRO A 161 21.96 17.49 -2.20
CA PRO A 161 20.81 17.28 -1.30
C PRO A 161 20.02 16.01 -1.65
N MET A 162 19.37 15.36 -0.67
CA MET A 162 18.60 14.12 -0.90
C MET A 162 17.56 14.23 -2.04
N GLU A 163 16.85 15.36 -2.13
CA GLU A 163 15.87 15.65 -3.20
C GLU A 163 16.51 15.81 -4.60
N GLY A 164 17.83 15.94 -4.66
CA GLY A 164 18.59 15.93 -5.91
C GLY A 164 18.38 14.64 -6.69
N TRP A 165 18.17 13.50 -6.01
CA TRP A 165 17.88 12.24 -6.66
C TRP A 165 16.53 12.28 -7.39
N TRP A 166 15.46 12.77 -6.75
CA TRP A 166 14.15 12.88 -7.39
C TRP A 166 14.20 13.79 -8.61
N THR A 167 14.85 14.95 -8.49
CA THR A 167 15.00 15.93 -9.59
C THR A 167 15.57 15.29 -10.87
N ARG A 168 16.52 14.35 -10.74
CA ARG A 168 17.14 13.66 -11.87
C ARG A 168 16.33 12.46 -12.38
N ASN A 169 15.46 11.87 -11.56
CA ASN A 169 14.82 10.58 -11.85
C ASN A 169 13.30 10.67 -12.04
N ALA A 170 12.63 11.79 -11.69
CA ALA A 170 11.18 11.94 -11.76
C ALA A 170 10.59 11.55 -13.14
N ALA A 171 11.25 11.96 -14.23
CA ALA A 171 10.83 11.61 -15.59
C ALA A 171 10.82 10.09 -15.87
N LEU A 172 11.63 9.30 -15.16
CA LEU A 172 11.63 7.84 -15.28
C LEU A 172 10.37 7.23 -14.65
N PHE A 173 9.85 7.82 -13.57
CA PHE A 173 8.61 7.38 -12.93
C PHE A 173 7.43 7.59 -13.87
N GLU A 174 7.32 8.78 -14.46
CA GLU A 174 6.27 9.10 -15.43
C GLU A 174 6.29 8.14 -16.63
N ARG A 175 7.48 7.90 -17.21
CA ARG A 175 7.66 6.93 -18.32
C ARG A 175 7.33 5.50 -17.92
N SER A 176 7.44 5.18 -16.63
CA SER A 176 7.09 3.87 -16.06
C SER A 176 5.63 3.79 -15.60
N ASN A 177 4.81 4.80 -15.94
CA ASN A 177 3.40 4.93 -15.51
C ASN A 177 3.22 4.96 -13.97
N LEU A 178 4.20 5.53 -13.26
CA LEU A 178 4.16 5.75 -11.82
C LEU A 178 3.90 7.23 -11.54
N SER A 179 2.79 7.51 -10.86
CA SER A 179 2.36 8.86 -10.49
C SER A 179 2.15 9.01 -8.99
N CYS A 180 2.44 10.19 -8.46
CA CYS A 180 2.23 10.52 -7.05
C CYS A 180 1.70 11.95 -6.91
N THR A 181 0.96 12.21 -5.84
CA THR A 181 0.52 13.56 -5.45
C THR A 181 1.60 14.32 -4.67
N SER A 182 2.56 13.61 -4.08
CA SER A 182 3.72 14.17 -3.38
C SER A 182 4.84 13.13 -3.31
N HIS A 183 6.05 13.57 -2.95
CA HIS A 183 7.18 12.68 -2.71
C HIS A 183 8.07 13.19 -1.57
N ALA A 184 8.91 12.30 -1.05
CA ALA A 184 9.99 12.62 -0.12
C ALA A 184 11.20 11.69 -0.38
N CYS A 185 12.38 12.28 -0.55
CA CYS A 185 13.66 11.56 -0.58
C CYS A 185 14.25 11.49 0.82
N VAL A 186 14.41 10.27 1.35
CA VAL A 186 14.72 10.04 2.76
C VAL A 186 15.91 9.10 2.99
N THR A 187 16.61 9.40 4.07
CA THR A 187 17.49 8.52 4.81
C THR A 187 16.72 7.92 5.98
N ALA A 188 16.29 6.66 5.84
CA ALA A 188 15.44 5.99 6.83
C ALA A 188 16.21 5.28 7.95
N THR A 189 17.55 5.42 7.98
CA THR A 189 18.42 4.86 9.01
C THR A 189 19.47 5.89 9.44
N PRO A 190 19.79 6.00 10.73
CA PRO A 190 20.90 6.85 11.18
C PRO A 190 22.27 6.26 10.78
N GLY A 191 22.31 5.03 10.25
CA GLY A 191 23.54 4.31 9.93
C GLY A 191 24.26 3.78 11.16
N PHE A 192 25.29 2.95 10.94
CA PHE A 192 26.12 2.45 12.03
C PHE A 192 26.84 3.61 12.72
N ARG A 193 26.79 3.66 14.05
CA ARG A 193 27.33 4.77 14.86
C ARG A 193 26.82 6.15 14.43
N ASN A 194 25.57 6.22 13.93
CA ASN A 194 24.89 7.48 13.61
C ASN A 194 25.57 8.34 12.53
N VAL A 195 26.33 7.72 11.61
CA VAL A 195 27.01 8.43 10.51
C VAL A 195 26.09 9.25 9.61
N TYR A 196 24.80 8.90 9.53
CA TYR A 196 23.78 9.60 8.76
C TYR A 196 22.77 10.36 9.62
N ALA A 197 23.10 10.68 10.88
CA ALA A 197 22.15 11.34 11.80
C ALA A 197 21.59 12.66 11.26
N LYS A 198 22.41 13.47 10.56
CA LYS A 198 21.96 14.74 9.97
C LYS A 198 20.92 14.51 8.88
N GLN A 199 21.19 13.57 7.97
CA GLN A 199 20.26 13.20 6.89
C GLN A 199 18.99 12.58 7.46
N TYR A 200 19.11 11.75 8.50
CA TYR A 200 17.97 11.15 9.18
C TYR A 200 17.05 12.23 9.79
N GLN A 201 17.60 13.18 10.55
CA GLN A 201 16.82 14.30 11.11
C GLN A 201 16.16 15.15 10.03
N ALA A 202 16.88 15.48 8.96
CA ALA A 202 16.30 16.19 7.82
C ALA A 202 15.16 15.39 7.17
N SER A 203 15.31 14.08 7.07
CA SER A 203 14.29 13.18 6.52
C SER A 203 13.02 13.14 7.38
N GLN A 204 13.15 13.24 8.71
CA GLN A 204 11.99 13.33 9.62
C GLN A 204 11.17 14.57 9.34
N ILE A 205 11.84 15.73 9.18
CA ILE A 205 11.17 16.99 8.87
C ILE A 205 10.43 16.88 7.53
N THR A 206 11.10 16.37 6.50
CA THR A 206 10.51 16.23 5.16
C THR A 206 9.29 15.31 5.18
N ILE A 207 9.40 14.12 5.79
CA ILE A 207 8.29 13.15 5.79
C ILE A 207 7.12 13.60 6.67
N HIS A 208 7.39 14.26 7.80
CA HIS A 208 6.33 14.84 8.64
C HIS A 208 5.59 15.95 7.89
N SER A 209 6.29 16.85 7.21
CA SER A 209 5.66 17.89 6.39
C SER A 209 4.76 17.27 5.32
N MET A 210 5.27 16.29 4.56
CA MET A 210 4.49 15.60 3.53
C MET A 210 3.23 14.92 4.08
N LEU A 211 3.34 14.28 5.26
CA LEU A 211 2.20 13.65 5.91
C LEU A 211 1.16 14.68 6.36
N LEU A 212 1.59 15.74 7.03
CA LEU A 212 0.73 16.81 7.53
C LEU A 212 -0.07 17.47 6.41
N ASP A 213 0.53 17.67 5.23
CA ASP A 213 -0.15 18.21 4.04
C ASP A 213 -1.34 17.35 3.56
N HIS A 214 -1.38 16.06 3.94
CA HIS A 214 -2.48 15.15 3.63
C HIS A 214 -3.49 14.99 4.76
N MET A 215 -3.25 15.53 5.95
CA MET A 215 -4.12 15.34 7.11
C MET A 215 -5.47 16.05 6.96
N SER A 216 -5.54 17.13 6.18
CA SER A 216 -6.77 17.88 5.88
C SER A 216 -7.72 17.18 4.91
N ARG A 217 -7.26 16.12 4.23
CA ARG A 217 -8.07 15.36 3.26
C ARG A 217 -9.03 14.40 3.97
N THR A 218 -10.11 14.05 3.27
CA THR A 218 -11.04 13.00 3.72
C THR A 218 -10.46 11.61 3.44
N SER A 219 -10.64 10.67 4.36
CA SER A 219 -10.33 9.27 4.11
C SER A 219 -11.30 8.65 3.09
N TRP A 220 -10.78 7.83 2.19
CA TRP A 220 -11.60 6.98 1.34
C TRP A 220 -12.13 5.78 2.13
N THR A 221 -13.45 5.59 2.11
CA THR A 221 -14.15 4.51 2.82
C THR A 221 -15.00 3.73 1.82
N PRO A 222 -14.46 2.68 1.19
CA PRO A 222 -15.22 1.92 0.20
C PRO A 222 -16.32 1.06 0.82
N GLU A 223 -17.36 0.79 0.05
CA GLU A 223 -18.33 -0.26 0.36
C GLU A 223 -17.63 -1.62 0.31
N ARG A 224 -17.74 -2.41 1.39
CA ARG A 224 -16.92 -3.60 1.61
C ARG A 224 -17.08 -4.66 0.53
N ALA A 225 -18.32 -5.00 0.16
CA ALA A 225 -18.59 -6.08 -0.80
C ALA A 225 -18.10 -5.71 -2.19
N GLY A 226 -18.41 -4.51 -2.66
CA GLY A 226 -17.97 -3.96 -3.94
C GLY A 226 -16.46 -3.85 -4.03
N TRP A 227 -15.81 -3.41 -2.96
CA TRP A 227 -14.36 -3.42 -2.85
C TRP A 227 -13.76 -4.81 -3.00
N PHE A 228 -14.33 -5.75 -2.25
CA PHE A 228 -13.83 -7.12 -2.22
C PHE A 228 -14.01 -7.81 -3.58
N ILE A 229 -15.16 -7.62 -4.24
CA ILE A 229 -15.43 -8.10 -5.59
C ILE A 229 -14.40 -7.55 -6.58
N HIS A 230 -14.10 -6.25 -6.51
CA HIS A 230 -13.13 -5.61 -7.38
C HIS A 230 -11.73 -6.23 -7.19
N LEU A 231 -11.23 -6.27 -5.96
CA LEU A 231 -9.89 -6.76 -5.66
C LEU A 231 -9.75 -8.25 -6.01
N ALA A 232 -10.64 -9.09 -5.49
CA ALA A 232 -10.58 -10.54 -5.73
C ALA A 232 -10.76 -10.85 -7.22
N GLY A 233 -11.64 -10.13 -7.92
CA GLY A 233 -11.85 -10.29 -9.36
C GLY A 233 -10.62 -9.93 -10.19
N LYS A 234 -9.96 -8.79 -9.90
CA LYS A 234 -8.74 -8.37 -10.59
C LYS A 234 -7.56 -9.30 -10.30
N LEU A 235 -7.40 -9.73 -9.04
CA LEU A 235 -6.41 -10.74 -8.68
C LEU A 235 -6.65 -12.07 -9.40
N LEU A 236 -7.90 -12.54 -9.43
CA LEU A 236 -8.27 -13.77 -10.13
C LEU A 236 -7.95 -13.67 -11.62
N LYS A 237 -8.30 -12.55 -12.26
CA LYS A 237 -7.96 -12.29 -13.67
C LYS A 237 -6.44 -12.31 -13.89
N TRP A 238 -5.66 -11.71 -12.99
CA TRP A 238 -4.20 -11.74 -13.08
C TRP A 238 -3.63 -13.17 -12.98
N VAL A 239 -4.11 -13.97 -12.02
CA VAL A 239 -3.73 -15.39 -11.83
C VAL A 239 -4.07 -16.21 -13.09
N THR A 240 -5.24 -15.98 -13.68
CA THR A 240 -5.67 -16.72 -14.90
C THR A 240 -4.82 -16.35 -16.13
N LYS A 241 -4.48 -15.07 -16.34
CA LYS A 241 -3.59 -14.64 -17.44
C LYS A 241 -2.17 -15.23 -17.35
N LEU A 242 -1.63 -15.39 -16.13
CA LEU A 242 -0.31 -16.01 -15.93
C LEU A 242 -0.31 -17.50 -16.30
N LYS A 243 -1.42 -18.22 -16.07
CA LYS A 243 -1.55 -19.63 -16.49
C LYS A 243 -1.55 -19.79 -18.01
N ASP A 244 -2.15 -18.85 -18.74
CA ASP A 244 -2.19 -18.91 -20.20
C ASP A 244 -0.80 -18.78 -20.85
N ARG A 245 0.12 -18.04 -20.22
CA ARG A 245 1.52 -17.93 -20.67
C ARG A 245 2.35 -19.20 -20.45
N LYS A 246 1.94 -20.08 -19.53
CA LYS A 246 2.65 -21.34 -19.19
C LYS A 246 1.99 -22.59 -19.79
N ARG A 247 1.14 -22.44 -20.82
CA ARG A 247 0.31 -23.51 -21.42
C ARG A 247 1.08 -24.75 -21.91
N HIS A 248 2.40 -24.69 -22.06
CA HIS A 248 3.24 -25.75 -22.66
C HIS A 248 3.98 -26.67 -21.67
N LEU A 249 3.82 -26.54 -20.33
CA LEU A 249 4.50 -27.43 -19.38
C LEU A 249 3.59 -28.59 -18.87
N PRO A 250 4.13 -29.83 -18.75
CA PRO A 250 3.40 -30.98 -18.19
C PRO A 250 3.27 -30.90 -16.66
N GLY A 251 2.15 -31.42 -16.11
CA GLY A 251 1.86 -31.40 -14.67
C GLY A 251 0.90 -30.28 -14.21
N ARG A 252 -0.28 -30.18 -14.82
CA ARG A 252 -1.25 -29.10 -14.55
C ARG A 252 -1.87 -29.19 -13.15
N PRO A 253 -1.85 -28.10 -12.36
CA PRO A 253 -2.78 -27.95 -11.24
C PRO A 253 -4.21 -27.69 -11.75
N ARG A 254 -5.20 -28.38 -11.16
CA ARG A 254 -6.64 -28.24 -11.47
C ARG A 254 -7.07 -26.76 -11.45
N ALA A 255 -7.94 -26.38 -12.39
CA ALA A 255 -8.53 -25.04 -12.42
C ALA A 255 -9.37 -24.79 -11.16
N LEU A 256 -9.35 -23.55 -10.66
CA LEU A 256 -10.24 -23.09 -9.60
C LEU A 256 -11.70 -23.19 -10.07
N THR A 257 -12.65 -23.51 -9.20
CA THR A 257 -14.09 -23.42 -9.51
C THR A 257 -14.79 -22.36 -8.66
N VAL A 258 -15.99 -21.95 -9.06
CA VAL A 258 -16.80 -20.97 -8.30
C VAL A 258 -17.19 -21.52 -6.95
N GLU A 259 -17.49 -22.82 -6.88
CA GLU A 259 -17.91 -23.51 -5.66
C GLU A 259 -16.74 -23.67 -4.68
N GLU A 260 -15.51 -23.82 -5.18
CA GLU A 260 -14.30 -23.77 -4.35
C GLU A 260 -14.06 -22.37 -3.81
N LEU A 261 -14.30 -21.33 -4.62
CA LEU A 261 -14.20 -19.95 -4.16
C LEU A 261 -15.25 -19.64 -3.10
N ALA A 262 -16.52 -19.98 -3.33
CA ALA A 262 -17.61 -19.77 -2.37
C ALA A 262 -17.30 -20.43 -1.02
N ARG A 263 -16.94 -21.72 -1.02
CA ARG A 263 -16.56 -22.43 0.21
C ARG A 263 -15.41 -21.76 0.95
N HIS A 264 -14.38 -21.30 0.22
CA HIS A 264 -13.27 -20.60 0.86
C HIS A 264 -13.69 -19.26 1.48
N LEU A 265 -14.58 -18.51 0.82
CA LEU A 265 -15.11 -17.25 1.35
C LEU A 265 -15.93 -17.46 2.63
N GLU A 266 -16.72 -18.52 2.68
CA GLU A 266 -17.44 -18.95 3.88
C GLU A 266 -16.47 -19.33 5.00
N ASP A 267 -15.57 -20.28 4.73
CA ASP A 267 -14.69 -20.90 5.74
C ASP A 267 -13.63 -19.94 6.31
N LYS A 268 -13.10 -19.03 5.49
CA LYS A 268 -11.90 -18.23 5.82
C LYS A 268 -12.12 -16.72 5.80
N CYS A 269 -13.16 -16.24 5.13
CA CYS A 269 -13.44 -14.80 5.06
C CYS A 269 -14.64 -14.36 5.91
N ASN A 270 -15.25 -15.26 6.67
CA ASN A 270 -16.40 -15.02 7.55
C ASN A 270 -17.59 -14.36 6.81
N PHE A 271 -17.88 -14.81 5.59
CA PHE A 271 -19.13 -14.49 4.91
C PHE A 271 -20.17 -15.56 5.22
N THR A 272 -21.45 -15.18 5.29
CA THR A 272 -22.53 -16.17 5.38
C THR A 272 -22.58 -17.01 4.08
N PRO A 273 -23.17 -18.22 4.10
CA PRO A 273 -23.24 -19.07 2.91
C PRO A 273 -23.87 -18.36 1.70
N GLU A 274 -24.94 -17.60 1.93
CA GLU A 274 -25.63 -16.83 0.89
C GLU A 274 -24.76 -15.71 0.32
N GLU A 275 -24.08 -14.94 1.18
CA GLU A 275 -23.14 -13.91 0.76
C GLU A 275 -21.96 -14.49 0.00
N ALA A 276 -21.39 -15.60 0.47
CA ALA A 276 -20.24 -16.26 -0.13
C ALA A 276 -20.54 -16.73 -1.55
N VAL A 277 -21.71 -17.34 -1.78
CA VAL A 277 -22.16 -17.74 -3.13
C VAL A 277 -22.36 -16.52 -4.02
N GLY A 278 -23.04 -15.49 -3.53
CA GLY A 278 -23.27 -14.26 -4.28
C GLY A 278 -21.97 -13.53 -4.66
N LEU A 279 -21.03 -13.40 -3.72
CA LEU A 279 -19.72 -12.79 -3.92
C LEU A 279 -18.88 -13.61 -4.89
N ALA A 280 -18.82 -14.94 -4.71
CA ALA A 280 -18.05 -15.82 -5.59
C ALA A 280 -18.54 -15.73 -7.05
N GLY A 281 -19.85 -15.70 -7.29
CA GLY A 281 -20.42 -15.51 -8.62
C GLY A 281 -20.00 -14.18 -9.26
N LYS A 282 -20.08 -13.07 -8.50
CA LYS A 282 -19.68 -11.73 -8.97
C LYS A 282 -18.17 -11.64 -9.23
N ILE A 283 -17.35 -12.17 -8.33
CA ILE A 283 -15.88 -12.24 -8.50
C ILE A 283 -15.54 -13.06 -9.75
N TRP A 284 -16.22 -14.19 -9.94
CA TRP A 284 -15.97 -15.05 -11.08
C TRP A 284 -16.31 -14.39 -12.41
N ALA A 285 -17.40 -13.60 -12.47
CA ALA A 285 -17.77 -12.86 -13.66
C ALA A 285 -16.70 -11.84 -14.10
N LYS A 286 -15.93 -11.28 -13.15
CA LYS A 286 -14.83 -10.34 -13.44
C LYS A 286 -13.68 -10.95 -14.27
N ARG A 287 -13.59 -12.28 -14.37
CA ARG A 287 -12.53 -12.97 -15.13
C ARG A 287 -12.58 -12.66 -16.64
N THR A 288 -13.78 -12.40 -17.19
CA THR A 288 -14.01 -12.19 -18.63
C THR A 288 -14.20 -10.72 -19.01
N GLU A 289 -14.34 -9.83 -18.02
CA GLU A 289 -14.47 -8.40 -18.30
C GLU A 289 -13.19 -7.88 -18.94
N HIS A 290 -13.30 -7.27 -20.12
CA HIS A 290 -12.19 -6.54 -20.74
C HIS A 290 -12.07 -5.19 -20.03
N SER A 291 -10.88 -4.90 -19.51
CA SER A 291 -10.57 -3.64 -18.84
C SER A 291 -9.83 -2.77 -19.85
N GLU A 292 -10.15 -1.47 -20.00
CA GLU A 292 -9.35 -0.55 -20.83
C GLU A 292 -7.86 -0.55 -20.44
N THR A 293 -7.54 -0.87 -19.18
CA THR A 293 -6.16 -1.03 -18.70
C THR A 293 -5.44 -2.30 -19.18
N ASP A 294 -6.12 -3.21 -19.88
CA ASP A 294 -5.47 -4.38 -20.51
C ASP A 294 -4.63 -4.00 -21.75
N LEU A 295 -4.71 -2.74 -22.22
CA LEU A 295 -3.98 -2.23 -23.38
C LEU A 295 -2.51 -1.87 -23.11
N VAL A 296 -2.02 -1.89 -21.85
CA VAL A 296 -0.64 -1.46 -21.53
C VAL A 296 0.37 -2.63 -21.50
N LYS A 297 0.02 -3.83 -21.99
CA LYS A 297 0.99 -4.93 -22.12
C LYS A 297 0.94 -5.60 -23.50
N GLY A 298 1.45 -4.87 -24.49
CA GLY A 298 2.06 -5.40 -25.70
C GLY A 298 3.07 -4.35 -26.17
N ASP A 299 4.32 -4.75 -26.38
CA ASP A 299 5.37 -3.94 -27.02
C ASP A 299 6.13 -2.92 -26.15
N ALA A 300 6.93 -3.40 -25.20
CA ALA A 300 8.23 -2.79 -24.84
C ALA A 300 9.04 -3.69 -23.86
N VAL A 301 9.05 -5.00 -24.06
CA VAL A 301 10.00 -5.89 -23.36
C VAL A 301 10.65 -6.78 -24.41
N ASP A 302 11.54 -6.18 -25.18
CA ASP A 302 12.72 -6.86 -25.71
C ASP A 302 13.69 -5.84 -26.30
N ARG A 303 14.98 -6.07 -26.04
CA ARG A 303 16.18 -5.32 -26.47
C ARG A 303 16.56 -4.09 -25.65
N PHE A 304 17.23 -4.32 -24.54
CA PHE A 304 18.41 -3.52 -24.19
C PHE A 304 19.52 -4.47 -23.72
N ASP A 305 20.19 -5.10 -24.69
CA ASP A 305 21.59 -5.49 -24.53
C ASP A 305 22.40 -4.21 -24.49
N PHE A 306 23.18 -3.97 -23.43
CA PHE A 306 24.29 -3.01 -23.51
C PHE A 306 25.49 -3.48 -22.70
N HIS A 307 26.61 -3.58 -23.42
CA HIS A 307 27.98 -3.46 -22.94
C HIS A 307 28.19 -2.19 -22.12
#